data_AF-A0A261KRA6-F1
#
_entry.id   AF-A0A261KRA6-F1
#
_cell.length_a   1.000
_cell.length_b   1.000
_cell.length_c   1.000
_cell.angle_alpha   90.00
_cell.angle_beta   90.00
_cell.angle_gamma   90.00
#
_symmetry.space_group_name_H-M   'P 1'
#
loop_
_entity.id
_entity.type
_entity.pdbx_description
1 polymer ?
#
loop_
_entity_poly.entity_id
_entity_poly.type
_entity_poly.pdbx_seq_one_letter_code
_entity_poly.pdbx_strand_id
1 'polypeptide(L)'
;MLSRRTFDDHSLSESFYQALINRFYEALSFSTQSLLNECSFGFAPDSLGVKTFFIITPSISDADKLGQDIESLKNRVISLMPGVGKLAICVNPLKEEKELETSRDCVDENQEFLPRYMMCKIFPIDLSNQNLD
;
A
#
# COMPACT_ATOMS: atom_id res chain seq x y z
N MET A 1 17.40 8.58 -37.88
CA MET A 1 16.15 8.72 -37.12
C MET A 1 15.97 7.46 -36.29
N LEU A 2 16.13 7.54 -34.97
CA LEU A 2 15.98 6.39 -34.09
C LEU A 2 14.51 5.94 -34.12
N SER A 3 14.29 4.71 -34.57
CA SER A 3 12.98 4.06 -34.58
C SER A 3 12.35 4.16 -33.19
N ARG A 4 11.16 4.74 -33.09
CA ARG A 4 10.36 4.79 -31.87
C ARG A 4 9.99 3.34 -31.52
N ARG A 5 10.81 2.69 -30.69
CA ARG A 5 10.49 1.38 -30.11
C ARG A 5 9.36 1.61 -29.12
N THR A 6 8.14 1.34 -29.55
CA THR A 6 7.03 0.97 -28.67
C THR A 6 7.31 -0.45 -28.17
N PHE A 7 8.33 -0.61 -27.33
CA PHE A 7 8.23 -1.67 -26.33
C PHE A 7 7.03 -1.30 -25.48
N ASP A 8 6.13 -2.24 -25.21
CA ASP A 8 5.01 -2.03 -24.29
C ASP A 8 5.59 -1.78 -22.89
N ASP A 9 5.95 -0.53 -22.63
CA ASP A 9 6.62 0.00 -21.44
C ASP A 9 5.80 -0.31 -20.17
N HIS A 10 4.49 -0.50 -20.35
CA HIS A 10 3.57 -0.97 -19.33
C HIS A 10 3.87 -2.39 -18.83
N SER A 11 4.15 -3.35 -19.71
CA SER A 11 4.42 -4.74 -19.30
C SER A 11 5.72 -4.86 -18.49
N LEU A 12 6.74 -4.10 -18.88
CA LEU A 12 8.04 -4.06 -18.20
C LEU A 12 7.93 -3.35 -16.85
N SER A 13 7.24 -2.20 -16.80
CA SER A 13 7.04 -1.48 -15.54
C SER A 13 6.17 -2.28 -14.56
N GLU A 14 5.11 -2.93 -15.01
CA GLU A 14 4.29 -3.82 -14.19
C GLU A 14 5.12 -4.98 -13.63
N SER A 15 5.89 -5.66 -14.48
CA SER A 15 6.79 -6.75 -14.05
C SER A 15 7.82 -6.27 -13.02
N PHE A 16 8.37 -5.07 -13.20
CA PHE A 16 9.31 -4.46 -12.26
C PHE A 16 8.65 -4.19 -10.90
N TYR A 17 7.48 -3.55 -10.88
CA TYR A 17 6.76 -3.26 -9.63
C TYR A 17 6.32 -4.55 -8.93
N GLN A 18 5.86 -5.54 -9.68
CA GLN A 18 5.51 -6.85 -9.12
C GLN A 18 6.71 -7.54 -8.47
N ALA A 19 7.87 -7.57 -9.14
CA ALA A 19 9.08 -8.16 -8.59
C ALA A 19 9.55 -7.44 -7.31
N LEU A 20 9.43 -6.11 -7.29
CA LEU A 20 9.78 -5.28 -6.15
C LEU A 20 8.83 -5.48 -4.96
N ILE A 21 7.52 -5.62 -5.22
CA ILE A 21 6.52 -5.98 -4.20
C ILE A 21 6.79 -7.39 -3.65
N ASN A 22 7.07 -8.38 -4.50
CA ASN A 22 7.38 -9.74 -4.07
C ASN A 22 8.61 -9.75 -3.16
N ARG A 23 9.67 -9.03 -3.54
CA ARG A 23 10.88 -8.94 -2.72
C ARG A 23 10.65 -8.21 -1.39
N PHE A 24 9.78 -7.20 -1.39
CA PHE A 24 9.33 -6.54 -0.16
C PHE A 24 8.60 -7.52 0.76
N TYR A 25 7.68 -8.31 0.21
CA TYR A 25 6.94 -9.34 0.95
C TYR A 25 7.88 -10.38 1.57
N GLU A 26 8.79 -10.95 0.78
CA GLU A 26 9.75 -11.98 1.23
C GLU A 26 10.69 -11.50 2.34
N ALA A 27 10.99 -10.21 2.40
CA ALA A 27 11.89 -9.63 3.40
C ALA A 27 11.23 -9.42 4.79
N LEU A 28 9.92 -9.60 4.90
CA LEU A 28 9.16 -9.39 6.13
C LEU A 28 9.02 -10.67 6.96
N SER A 29 8.59 -10.52 8.21
CA SER A 29 8.29 -11.65 9.09
C SER A 29 7.08 -12.44 8.57
N PHE A 30 6.98 -13.72 8.93
CA PHE A 30 5.85 -14.58 8.50
C PHE A 30 4.48 -14.04 8.97
N SER A 31 4.41 -13.45 10.17
CA SER A 31 3.18 -12.84 10.68
C SER A 31 2.76 -11.63 9.85
N THR A 32 3.71 -10.76 9.50
CA THR A 32 3.45 -9.59 8.66
C THR A 32 3.10 -10.02 7.23
N GLN A 33 3.77 -11.03 6.67
CA GLN A 33 3.45 -11.62 5.36
C GLN A 33 2.00 -12.14 5.31
N SER A 34 1.55 -12.81 6.36
CA SER A 34 0.16 -13.29 6.45
C SER A 34 -0.86 -12.15 6.38
N LEU A 35 -0.59 -11.00 7.02
CA LEU A 35 -1.45 -9.82 6.94
C LEU A 35 -1.44 -9.18 5.54
N LEU A 36 -0.30 -9.23 4.86
CA LEU A 36 -0.12 -8.63 3.55
C LEU A 36 -0.74 -9.45 2.40
N ASN A 37 -1.05 -10.73 2.60
CA ASN A 37 -1.63 -11.59 1.56
C ASN A 37 -2.98 -11.09 1.03
N GLU A 38 -3.77 -10.44 1.88
CA GLU A 38 -5.09 -9.93 1.51
C GLU A 38 -5.06 -8.45 1.09
N CYS A 39 -3.89 -7.83 1.19
CA CYS A 39 -3.66 -6.44 0.84
C CYS A 39 -3.46 -6.27 -0.67
N SER A 40 -3.82 -5.08 -1.15
CA SER A 40 -3.43 -4.60 -2.48
C SER A 40 -2.31 -3.57 -2.35
N PHE A 41 -1.51 -3.41 -3.40
CA PHE A 41 -0.35 -2.52 -3.39
C PHE A 41 -0.42 -1.51 -4.52
N GLY A 42 0.20 -0.35 -4.31
CA GLY A 42 0.25 0.68 -5.34
C GLY A 42 1.42 1.65 -5.16
N PHE A 43 1.76 2.34 -6.24
CA PHE A 43 2.74 3.43 -6.22
C PHE A 43 2.14 4.66 -6.89
N ALA A 44 2.19 5.80 -6.21
CA ALA A 44 1.82 7.08 -6.82
C ALA A 44 2.62 8.22 -6.17
N PRO A 45 2.99 9.26 -6.95
CA PRO A 45 3.50 10.50 -6.38
C PRO A 45 2.39 11.25 -5.65
N ASP A 46 2.76 11.98 -4.60
CA ASP A 46 1.86 12.96 -3.99
C ASP A 46 1.81 14.28 -4.80
N SER A 47 1.09 15.28 -4.30
CA SER A 47 0.98 16.60 -4.94
C SER A 47 2.31 17.36 -5.06
N LEU A 48 3.33 16.96 -4.31
CA LEU A 48 4.68 17.52 -4.36
C LEU A 48 5.65 16.66 -5.20
N GLY A 49 5.16 15.57 -5.80
CA GLY A 49 5.96 14.63 -6.59
C GLY A 49 6.69 13.56 -5.77
N VAL A 50 6.48 13.48 -4.45
CA VAL A 50 7.13 12.49 -3.59
C VAL A 50 6.48 11.13 -3.81
N LYS A 51 7.27 10.16 -4.28
CA LYS A 51 6.78 8.80 -4.56
C LYS A 51 6.33 8.13 -3.26
N THR A 52 5.09 7.68 -3.24
CA THR A 52 4.44 7.02 -2.10
C THR A 52 4.17 5.57 -2.46
N PHE A 53 4.53 4.65 -1.56
CA PHE A 53 4.12 3.25 -1.62
C PHE A 53 2.86 3.05 -0.78
N PHE A 54 1.83 2.46 -1.36
CA PHE A 54 0.53 2.23 -0.75
C PHE A 54 0.36 0.75 -0.43
N ILE A 55 -0.05 0.46 0.81
CA ILE A 55 -0.54 -0.84 1.26
C ILE A 55 -2.03 -0.64 1.58
N ILE A 56 -2.90 -1.29 0.80
CA ILE A 56 -4.35 -1.14 0.87
C ILE A 56 -4.91 -2.40 1.54
N THR A 57 -5.35 -2.26 2.78
CA THR A 57 -5.90 -3.32 3.60
C THR A 57 -7.40 -3.52 3.33
N PRO A 58 -7.93 -4.73 3.59
CA PRO A 58 -9.36 -5.00 3.48
C PRO A 58 -10.18 -4.40 4.63
N SER A 59 -9.57 -4.22 5.81
CA SER A 59 -10.24 -3.75 7.03
C SER A 59 -9.38 -2.75 7.82
N ILE A 60 -10.02 -2.00 8.73
CA ILE A 60 -9.35 -1.15 9.71
C ILE A 60 -8.50 -2.00 10.68
N SER A 61 -9.00 -3.17 11.09
CA SER A 61 -8.27 -4.06 11.99
C SER A 61 -6.91 -4.47 11.43
N ASP A 62 -6.83 -4.76 10.14
CA ASP A 62 -5.58 -5.14 9.50
C ASP A 62 -4.66 -3.95 9.29
N ALA A 63 -5.22 -2.75 9.04
CA ALA A 63 -4.45 -1.51 9.02
C ALA A 63 -3.80 -1.22 10.39
N ASP A 64 -4.53 -1.45 11.48
CA ASP A 64 -4.01 -1.25 12.84
C ASP A 64 -2.91 -2.26 13.17
N LYS A 65 -3.08 -3.54 12.82
CA LYS A 65 -2.04 -4.57 13.00
C LYS A 65 -0.77 -4.23 12.21
N LEU A 66 -0.91 -3.84 10.93
CA LEU A 66 0.24 -3.41 10.12
C LEU A 66 0.88 -2.12 10.66
N GLY A 67 0.09 -1.24 11.27
CA GLY A 67 0.57 -0.05 11.95
C GLY A 67 1.49 -0.33 13.14
N GLN A 68 1.36 -1.49 13.80
CA GLN A 68 2.25 -1.89 14.90
C GLN A 68 3.66 -2.24 14.39
N ASP A 69 3.77 -2.75 13.16
CA ASP A 69 5.03 -3.15 12.52
C ASP A 69 5.62 -2.05 11.61
N ILE A 70 5.16 -0.80 11.76
CA ILE A 70 5.44 0.25 10.77
C ILE A 70 6.93 0.54 10.55
N GLU A 71 7.76 0.50 11.60
CA GLU A 71 9.20 0.76 11.45
C GLU A 71 9.89 -0.37 10.68
N SER A 72 9.45 -1.63 10.86
CA SER A 72 9.92 -2.75 10.04
C SER A 72 9.58 -2.54 8.57
N LEU A 73 8.32 -2.16 8.28
CA LEU A 73 7.86 -1.86 6.92
C LEU A 73 8.66 -0.72 6.30
N LYS A 74 8.84 0.41 7.01
CA LYS A 74 9.64 1.56 6.54
C LYS A 74 11.07 1.14 6.23
N ASN A 75 11.73 0.39 7.12
CA ASN A 75 13.10 -0.07 6.90
C ASN A 75 13.22 -0.95 5.65
N ARG A 76 12.21 -1.79 5.37
CA ARG A 76 12.18 -2.58 4.13
C ARG A 76 11.96 -1.72 2.89
N VAL A 77 11.09 -0.72 2.96
CA VAL A 77 10.89 0.23 1.85
C VAL A 77 12.18 1.01 1.57
N ILE A 78 12.87 1.51 2.60
CA ILE A 78 14.17 2.20 2.46
C ILE A 78 15.19 1.31 1.75
N SER A 79 15.27 0.04 2.14
CA SER A 79 16.28 -0.88 1.60
C SER A 79 15.99 -1.37 0.18
N LEU A 80 14.72 -1.47 -0.22
CA LEU A 80 14.31 -2.14 -1.47
C LEU A 80 13.76 -1.19 -2.53
N MET A 81 13.28 -0.02 -2.12
CA MET A 81 12.52 0.90 -2.97
C MET A 81 13.16 2.31 -2.94
N PRO A 82 14.35 2.49 -3.52
CA PRO A 82 15.00 3.80 -3.54
C PRO A 82 14.10 4.86 -4.19
N GLY A 83 14.10 6.06 -3.60
CA GLY A 83 13.26 7.17 -4.05
C GLY A 83 11.80 7.15 -3.58
N VAL A 84 11.36 6.12 -2.83
CA VAL A 84 10.07 6.16 -2.14
C VAL A 84 10.21 6.94 -0.83
N GLY A 85 9.64 8.14 -0.78
CA GLY A 85 9.73 9.04 0.37
C GLY A 85 8.57 8.90 1.37
N LYS A 86 7.55 8.11 1.05
CA LYS A 86 6.37 7.91 1.90
C LYS A 86 5.84 6.49 1.80
N LEU A 87 5.38 5.97 2.93
CA LEU A 87 4.59 4.75 3.03
C LEU A 87 3.18 5.12 3.49
N ALA A 88 2.15 4.60 2.86
CA ALA A 88 0.76 4.81 3.25
C ALA A 88 0.09 3.46 3.51
N ILE A 89 -0.61 3.35 4.65
CA ILE A 89 -1.52 2.23 4.94
C ILE A 89 -2.93 2.78 4.76
N CYS A 90 -3.68 2.18 3.85
CA CYS A 90 -5.02 2.62 3.46
C CYS A 90 -6.04 1.51 3.67
N VAL A 91 -7.29 1.87 3.96
CA VAL A 91 -8.41 0.92 4.06
C VAL A 91 -9.27 1.05 2.81
N ASN A 92 -9.60 -0.09 2.19
CA ASN A 92 -10.52 -0.13 1.06
C ASN A 92 -11.99 -0.14 1.52
N PRO A 93 -12.77 0.92 1.26
CA PRO A 93 -14.14 1.02 1.76
C PRO A 93 -15.07 -0.10 1.23
N LEU A 94 -14.83 -0.61 0.01
CA LEU A 94 -15.69 -1.64 -0.61
C LEU A 94 -15.52 -3.03 0.02
N LYS A 95 -14.44 -3.27 0.76
CA LYS A 95 -14.20 -4.55 1.44
C LYS A 95 -14.69 -4.55 2.88
N GLU A 96 -14.72 -3.38 3.52
CA GLU A 96 -15.25 -3.18 4.87
C GLU A 96 -16.78 -3.44 4.95
N GLU A 97 -17.51 -3.09 3.88
CA GLU A 97 -18.96 -3.31 3.79
C GLU A 97 -19.37 -4.79 4.01
N LYS A 98 -18.57 -5.74 3.52
CA LYS A 98 -18.86 -7.18 3.67
C LYS A 98 -18.75 -7.67 5.12
N GLU A 99 -17.93 -7.06 5.95
CA GLU A 99 -17.82 -7.42 7.36
C GLU A 99 -19.00 -6.86 8.16
N LEU A 100 -19.43 -5.62 7.86
CA LEU A 100 -20.57 -4.96 8.51
C LEU A 100 -21.94 -5.58 8.14
N GLU A 101 -22.08 -6.13 6.93
CA GLU A 101 -23.32 -6.77 6.50
C GLU A 101 -23.61 -8.10 7.22
N THR A 102 -22.59 -8.79 7.76
CA THR A 102 -22.79 -10.04 8.50
C THR A 102 -23.31 -9.87 9.93
N SER A 103 -23.42 -8.62 10.43
CA SER A 103 -23.89 -8.32 11.79
C SER A 103 -25.17 -7.48 11.87
N ARG A 104 -25.79 -7.11 10.74
CA ARG A 104 -26.95 -6.20 10.72
C ARG A 104 -28.26 -6.98 10.57
N ASP A 105 -28.70 -7.57 11.68
CA ASP A 105 -30.05 -8.08 11.86
C ASP A 105 -30.93 -7.04 12.59
N CYS A 106 -30.86 -5.76 12.18
CA CYS A 106 -31.74 -4.68 12.64
C CYS A 106 -31.88 -3.63 11.53
N VAL A 107 -33.10 -3.38 11.08
CA VAL A 107 -33.46 -2.34 10.12
C VAL A 107 -33.30 -0.97 10.79
N ASP A 108 -32.46 -0.09 10.24
CA ASP A 108 -32.45 1.35 10.60
C ASP A 108 -32.52 2.21 9.33
N GLU A 109 -33.46 3.16 9.31
CA GLU A 109 -33.87 3.99 8.17
C GLU A 109 -32.94 5.19 7.90
N ASN A 110 -31.73 5.19 8.44
CA ASN A 110 -30.74 6.22 8.14
C ASN A 110 -29.70 5.66 7.16
N GLN A 111 -29.74 6.10 5.91
CA GLN A 111 -28.64 5.90 4.95
C GLN A 111 -27.37 6.57 5.51
N GLU A 112 -26.64 5.85 6.37
CA GLU A 112 -25.30 6.18 6.78
C GLU A 112 -24.45 6.32 5.52
N PHE A 113 -23.83 7.49 5.33
CA PHE A 113 -22.97 7.77 4.19
C PHE A 113 -21.84 6.75 4.14
N LEU A 114 -21.95 5.76 3.25
CA LEU A 114 -20.87 4.83 2.98
C LEU A 114 -19.64 5.62 2.50
N PRO A 115 -18.48 5.49 3.15
CA PRO A 115 -17.28 6.24 2.79
C PRO A 115 -16.87 5.89 1.35
N ARG A 116 -17.05 6.83 0.42
CA ARG A 116 -16.68 6.64 -0.99
C ARG A 116 -15.18 6.73 -1.26
N TYR A 117 -14.40 7.06 -0.23
CA TYR A 117 -12.99 7.39 -0.34
C TYR A 117 -12.16 6.48 0.57
N MET A 118 -10.96 6.12 0.11
CA MET A 118 -10.00 5.40 0.95
C MET A 118 -9.53 6.30 2.09
N MET A 119 -9.53 5.74 3.30
CA MET A 119 -8.88 6.36 4.45
C MET A 119 -7.44 5.87 4.53
N CYS A 120 -6.48 6.78 4.64
CA CYS A 120 -5.07 6.44 4.65
C CYS A 120 -4.34 7.10 5.83
N LYS A 121 -3.42 6.36 6.44
CA LYS A 121 -2.40 6.89 7.34
C LYS A 121 -1.06 6.93 6.60
N ILE A 122 -0.46 8.11 6.54
CA ILE A 122 0.79 8.37 5.80
C ILE A 122 1.96 8.46 6.76
N PHE A 123 3.03 7.77 6.43
CA PHE A 123 4.27 7.68 7.19
C PHE A 123 5.43 8.19 6.31
N PRO A 124 6.06 9.31 6.69
CA PRO A 124 7.23 9.80 5.97
C PRO A 124 8.41 8.85 6.15
N ILE A 125 9.22 8.72 5.09
CA ILE A 125 10.45 7.95 5.08
C ILE A 125 11.61 8.93 5.06
N ASP A 126 12.53 8.80 5.99
CA ASP A 126 13.75 9.59 6.01
C ASP A 126 14.74 9.04 4.99
N LEU A 127 14.93 9.77 3.89
CA LEU A 127 15.84 9.42 2.81
C LEU A 127 17.26 9.98 3.02
N SER A 128 17.52 10.71 4.11
CA SER A 128 18.83 11.33 4.37
C SER A 128 19.98 10.31 4.41
N ASN A 129 19.69 9.08 4.83
CA ASN A 129 20.67 7.98 4.91
C ASN A 129 20.93 7.24 3.58
N GLN A 130 20.22 7.56 2.48
CA GLN A 130 20.43 6.89 1.18
C GLN A 130 21.58 7.48 0.35
N ASN A 131 22.27 8.52 0.83
CA ASN A 131 23.39 9.18 0.12
C ASN A 131 24.78 8.76 0.65
N LEU A 132 24.88 7.64 1.37
CA LEU A 132 26.13 7.08 1.87
C LEU A 132 26.42 5.76 1.15
N ASP A 133 26.67 5.83 -0.16
CA ASP A 133 27.47 4.86 -0.94
C ASP A 133 27.79 5.43 -2.33
#